data_AF-A0A6P7HAM3-F1
#
_entry.id   AF-A0A6P7HAM3-F1
#
_cell.length_a   1.000
_cell.length_b   1.000
_cell.length_c   1.000
_cell.angle_alpha   90.00
_cell.angle_beta   90.00
_cell.angle_gamma   90.00
#
_symmetry.space_group_name_H-M   'P 1'
#
loop_
_entity.id
_entity.type
_entity.pdbx_description
1 polymer ?
#
loop_
_entity_poly.entity_id
_entity_poly.type
_entity_poly.pdbx_seq_one_letter_code
_entity_poly.pdbx_strand_id
1 'polypeptide(L)'
;MRCAVACCNSDNKDKTLRFHTFPKDSVARKLWIIACCRQDNFNCNTARICSKHFKTEDFQRNLQQELLNYESKKGPKLKPEAVPTLYLPKTKSATLSAIQKKRVQRAEHRESKNIVEQLLTTSESTTQLQVRVQEEQCSQADIKDVLSTSKSIG
;
A
#
# COMPACT_ATOMS: atom_id res chain seq x y z
N MET A 1 -26.34 24.45 8.03
CA MET A 1 -25.73 23.17 8.48
C MET A 1 -24.51 22.92 7.61
N ARG A 2 -23.35 22.55 8.19
CA ARG A 2 -22.08 22.30 7.47
C ARG A 2 -21.69 20.82 7.55
N CYS A 3 -20.96 20.33 6.55
CA CYS A 3 -20.36 19.00 6.57
C CYS A 3 -19.42 18.83 7.77
N ALA A 4 -19.44 17.65 8.39
CA ALA A 4 -18.61 17.30 9.54
C ALA A 4 -17.18 16.89 9.16
N VAL A 5 -16.88 16.63 7.89
CA VAL A 5 -15.52 16.29 7.45
C VAL A 5 -14.64 17.54 7.50
N ALA A 6 -13.47 17.45 8.14
CA ALA A 6 -12.50 18.53 8.21
C ALA A 6 -12.11 18.98 6.79
N CYS A 7 -11.90 20.29 6.62
CA CYS A 7 -11.61 20.91 5.33
C CYS A 7 -12.71 20.77 4.25
N CYS A 8 -13.90 20.27 4.58
CA CYS A 8 -15.04 20.28 3.66
C CYS A 8 -15.85 21.57 3.84
N ASN A 9 -15.92 22.37 2.78
CA ASN A 9 -16.65 23.65 2.77
C ASN A 9 -18.14 23.49 2.37
N SER A 10 -18.62 22.26 2.22
CA SER A 10 -20.02 22.01 1.82
C SER A 10 -20.99 22.34 2.96
N ASP A 11 -22.05 23.07 2.63
CA ASP A 11 -23.13 23.42 3.54
C ASP A 11 -24.51 23.22 2.88
N ASN A 12 -25.58 23.44 3.64
CA ASN A 12 -26.95 23.24 3.15
C ASN A 12 -27.42 24.28 2.13
N LYS A 13 -26.60 25.28 1.76
CA LYS A 13 -26.94 26.20 0.67
C LYS A 13 -26.79 25.51 -0.68
N ASP A 14 -25.88 24.53 -0.75
CA ASP A 14 -25.71 23.67 -1.92
C ASP A 14 -26.84 22.62 -1.97
N LYS A 15 -27.88 22.90 -2.76
CA LYS A 15 -29.04 22.04 -2.94
C LYS A 15 -28.74 20.75 -3.71
N THR A 16 -27.60 20.68 -4.40
CA THR A 16 -27.18 19.49 -5.14
C THR A 16 -26.72 18.38 -4.20
N LEU A 17 -26.27 18.76 -3.00
CA LEU A 17 -25.75 17.82 -2.02
C LEU A 17 -26.81 17.33 -1.05
N ARG A 18 -26.65 16.08 -0.65
CA ARG A 18 -27.44 15.46 0.41
C ARG A 18 -26.57 15.34 1.65
N PHE A 19 -27.17 15.51 2.82
CA PHE A 19 -26.49 15.47 4.10
C PHE A 19 -27.00 14.28 4.90
N HIS A 20 -26.09 13.37 5.26
CA HIS A 20 -26.40 12.10 5.88
C HIS A 20 -26.09 12.13 7.38
N THR A 21 -27.02 11.57 8.16
CA THR A 21 -26.91 11.40 9.61
C THR A 21 -25.89 10.34 9.96
N PHE A 22 -25.13 10.55 11.03
CA PHE A 22 -24.31 9.49 11.59
C PHE A 22 -25.17 8.27 11.95
N PRO A 23 -24.69 7.06 11.65
CA PRO A 23 -25.41 5.84 12.00
C PRO A 23 -25.61 5.71 13.51
N LYS A 24 -26.65 4.95 13.89
CA LYS A 24 -26.91 4.59 15.29
C LYS A 24 -25.97 3.49 15.77
N ASP A 25 -25.56 2.61 14.86
CA ASP A 25 -24.59 1.56 15.16
C ASP A 25 -23.27 2.15 15.64
N SER A 26 -22.75 1.60 16.73
CA SER A 26 -21.58 2.15 17.43
C SER A 26 -20.29 2.01 16.63
N VAL A 27 -20.16 0.96 15.81
CA VAL A 27 -18.96 0.67 15.03
C VAL A 27 -18.91 1.58 13.82
N ALA A 28 -19.98 1.60 13.01
CA ALA A 28 -20.07 2.50 11.86
C ALA A 28 -19.94 3.97 12.28
N ARG A 29 -20.54 4.36 13.42
CA ARG A 29 -20.43 5.72 13.95
C ARG A 29 -18.97 6.09 14.28
N LYS A 30 -18.22 5.19 14.92
CA LYS A 30 -16.78 5.41 15.20
C LYS A 30 -15.99 5.61 13.90
N LEU A 31 -16.24 4.78 12.88
CA LEU A 31 -15.56 4.91 11.58
C LEU A 31 -15.85 6.26 10.92
N TRP A 32 -17.09 6.75 10.98
CA TRP A 32 -17.45 8.07 10.47
C TRP A 32 -16.76 9.19 11.24
N ILE A 33 -16.66 9.10 12.58
CA ILE A 33 -15.96 10.09 13.41
C ILE A 33 -14.49 10.16 13.02
N ILE A 34 -13.83 9.01 12.86
CA ILE A 34 -12.43 8.93 12.43
C ILE A 34 -12.26 9.56 11.05
N ALA A 35 -13.14 9.23 10.11
CA ALA A 35 -13.10 9.79 8.76
C ALA A 35 -13.28 11.31 8.72
N CYS A 36 -14.03 11.88 9.66
CA CYS A 36 -14.17 13.33 9.75
C CYS A 36 -12.85 14.06 10.03
N CYS A 37 -11.83 13.39 10.59
CA CYS A 37 -10.51 13.98 10.86
C CYS A 37 -10.56 15.32 11.62
N ARG A 38 -11.58 15.53 12.46
CA ARG A 38 -11.73 16.71 13.32
C ARG A 38 -11.02 16.47 14.65
N GLN A 39 -10.35 17.50 15.14
CA GLN A 39 -9.70 17.48 16.46
C GLN A 39 -10.64 17.95 17.57
N ASP A 40 -11.67 18.72 17.23
CA ASP A 40 -12.65 19.22 18.17
C ASP A 40 -13.72 18.18 18.49
N ASN A 41 -14.26 18.23 19.70
CA ASN A 41 -15.38 17.39 20.10
C ASN A 41 -16.67 17.95 19.50
N PHE A 42 -17.33 17.17 18.63
CA PHE A 42 -18.57 17.58 17.98
C PHE A 42 -19.69 16.56 18.20
N ASN A 43 -20.92 17.06 18.26
CA ASN A 43 -22.08 16.22 18.52
C ASN A 43 -22.49 15.42 17.27
N CYS A 44 -22.26 14.10 17.31
CA CYS A 44 -22.58 13.18 16.22
C CYS A 44 -24.08 13.06 15.92
N ASN A 45 -24.97 13.42 16.86
CA ASN A 45 -26.41 13.34 16.66
C ASN A 45 -26.93 14.44 15.71
N THR A 46 -26.32 15.62 15.79
CA THR A 46 -26.69 16.79 14.96
C THR A 46 -25.78 16.96 13.76
N ALA A 47 -24.55 16.47 13.83
CA ALA A 47 -23.60 16.50 12.72
C ALA A 47 -24.09 15.68 11.52
N ARG A 48 -23.62 16.07 10.34
CA ARG A 48 -23.93 15.43 9.06
C ARG A 48 -22.72 15.39 8.15
N ILE A 49 -22.63 14.39 7.29
CA ILE A 49 -21.62 14.29 6.23
C ILE A 49 -22.31 14.44 4.87
N CYS A 50 -21.75 15.23 3.97
CA CYS A 50 -22.34 15.42 2.64
C CYS A 50 -22.05 14.22 1.71
N SER A 51 -22.90 14.04 0.69
CA SER A 51 -22.84 12.93 -0.27
C SER A 51 -21.52 12.82 -1.03
N LYS A 52 -20.73 13.90 -1.15
CA LYS A 52 -19.40 13.89 -1.81
C LYS A 52 -18.44 12.86 -1.21
N HIS A 53 -18.60 12.53 0.07
CA HIS A 53 -17.67 11.64 0.77
C HIS A 53 -18.01 10.15 0.64
N PHE A 54 -19.12 9.81 -0.02
CA PHE A 54 -19.57 8.44 -0.25
C PHE A 54 -19.50 8.10 -1.72
N LYS A 55 -19.19 6.84 -2.02
CA LYS A 55 -19.24 6.34 -3.39
C LYS A 55 -20.69 6.08 -3.80
N THR A 56 -20.95 6.07 -5.10
CA THR A 56 -22.27 5.71 -5.64
C THR A 56 -22.73 4.32 -5.21
N GLU A 57 -21.80 3.39 -5.05
CA GLU A 57 -22.04 2.01 -4.57
C GLU A 57 -22.44 1.93 -3.09
N ASP A 58 -22.14 2.95 -2.29
CA ASP A 58 -22.48 3.01 -0.87
C ASP A 58 -23.96 3.36 -0.64
N PHE A 59 -24.66 3.81 -1.69
CA PHE A 59 -26.08 4.12 -1.63
C PHE A 59 -26.92 2.87 -1.88
N GLN A 60 -28.00 2.77 -1.11
CA GLN A 60 -28.98 1.71 -1.27
C GLN A 60 -29.78 1.97 -2.56
N ARG A 61 -29.72 1.01 -3.47
CA ARG A 61 -30.51 1.04 -4.70
C ARG A 61 -31.98 0.85 -4.36
N ASN A 62 -32.84 1.75 -4.81
CA ASN A 62 -34.28 1.67 -4.60
C ASN A 62 -34.97 1.34 -5.92
N LEU A 63 -35.19 0.04 -6.16
CA LEU A 63 -35.79 -0.45 -7.40
C LEU A 63 -37.16 0.17 -7.67
N GLN A 64 -37.95 0.44 -6.62
CA GLN A 64 -39.26 1.07 -6.79
C GLN A 64 -39.14 2.48 -7.34
N GLN A 65 -38.16 3.26 -6.88
CA GLN A 65 -37.93 4.61 -7.42
C GLN A 65 -37.43 4.59 -8.86
N GLU A 66 -36.60 3.60 -9.18
CA GLU A 66 -36.06 3.38 -10.53
C GLU A 66 -37.18 3.00 -11.51
N LEU A 67 -38.04 2.05 -11.12
CA LEU A 67 -39.15 1.57 -11.95
C LEU A 67 -40.29 2.59 -12.10
N LEU A 68 -40.55 3.40 -11.08
CA LEU A 68 -41.62 4.40 -11.09
C LEU A 68 -41.15 5.80 -11.49
N ASN A 69 -39.87 5.96 -11.85
CA ASN A 69 -39.24 7.25 -12.16
C ASN A 69 -39.57 8.36 -11.12
N TYR A 70 -39.60 7.99 -9.83
CA TYR A 70 -39.97 8.89 -8.75
C TYR A 70 -38.81 9.17 -7.79
N GLU A 71 -38.60 10.45 -7.47
CA GLU A 71 -37.59 10.90 -6.52
C GLU A 71 -38.17 11.10 -5.11
N SER A 72 -37.63 10.37 -4.13
CA SER A 72 -38.01 10.58 -2.74
C SER A 72 -37.49 11.94 -2.24
N LYS A 73 -38.36 12.70 -1.55
CA LYS A 73 -37.98 13.98 -0.92
C LYS A 73 -36.81 13.86 0.06
N LYS A 74 -36.61 12.66 0.63
CA LYS A 74 -35.55 12.36 1.61
C LYS A 74 -34.20 12.04 0.94
N GLY A 75 -34.17 11.83 -0.37
CA GLY A 75 -32.97 11.46 -1.11
C GLY A 75 -32.55 9.99 -0.91
N PRO A 76 -31.46 9.57 -1.57
CA PRO A 76 -30.96 8.20 -1.47
C PRO A 76 -30.47 7.89 -0.05
N LYS A 77 -30.76 6.68 0.43
CA LYS A 77 -30.26 6.18 1.71
C LYS A 77 -28.89 5.55 1.52
N LEU A 78 -28.05 5.64 2.53
CA LEU A 78 -26.79 4.89 2.58
C LEU A 78 -27.06 3.47 3.06
N LYS A 79 -26.25 2.53 2.59
CA LYS A 79 -26.21 1.17 3.13
C LYS A 79 -25.72 1.20 4.59
N PRO A 80 -26.12 0.24 5.45
CA PRO A 80 -25.69 0.18 6.85
C PRO A 80 -24.17 0.19 7.06
N GLU A 81 -23.45 -0.47 6.15
CA GLU A 81 -21.99 -0.62 6.14
C GLU A 81 -21.25 0.54 5.45
N ALA A 82 -21.99 1.47 4.86
CA ALA A 82 -21.40 2.61 4.15
C ALA A 82 -20.59 3.48 5.11
N VAL A 83 -19.33 3.71 4.75
CA VAL A 83 -18.43 4.62 5.45
C VAL A 83 -17.92 5.68 4.47
N PRO A 84 -17.79 6.94 4.91
CA PRO A 84 -17.23 7.98 4.05
C PRO A 84 -15.78 7.61 3.74
N THR A 85 -15.44 7.52 2.46
CA THR A 85 -14.11 7.14 1.97
C THR A 85 -13.53 8.12 0.97
N LEU A 86 -14.36 8.96 0.35
CA LEU A 86 -13.94 9.89 -0.68
C LEU A 86 -13.60 11.27 -0.10
N TYR A 87 -12.58 11.90 -0.68
CA TYR A 87 -12.14 13.27 -0.36
C TYR A 87 -11.94 13.52 1.14
N LEU A 88 -11.40 12.53 1.85
CA LEU A 88 -11.05 12.68 3.25
C LEU A 88 -9.72 13.40 3.41
N PRO A 89 -9.54 14.17 4.50
CA PRO A 89 -8.25 14.73 4.87
C PRO A 89 -7.20 13.62 5.04
N LYS A 90 -6.01 13.83 4.48
CA LYS A 90 -4.89 12.92 4.69
C LYS A 90 -4.43 13.06 6.15
N THR A 91 -4.65 12.03 6.95
CA THR A 91 -4.18 12.02 8.34
C THR A 91 -2.65 11.99 8.38
N LYS A 92 -2.05 12.60 9.41
CA LYS A 92 -0.60 12.53 9.66
C LYS A 92 -0.10 11.08 9.76
N SER A 93 -0.94 10.17 10.28
CA SER A 93 -0.65 8.73 10.37
C SER A 93 -0.48 8.08 8.99
N ALA A 94 -1.35 8.39 8.03
CA ALA A 94 -1.20 7.91 6.65
C ALA A 94 0.12 8.39 6.04
N THR A 95 0.50 9.65 6.27
CA THR A 95 1.79 10.20 5.83
C THR A 95 2.99 9.48 6.47
N LEU A 96 2.96 9.24 7.79
CA LEU A 96 4.03 8.51 8.49
C LEU A 96 4.17 7.07 7.99
N SER A 97 3.05 6.37 7.78
CA SER A 97 3.06 5.01 7.23
C SER A 97 3.63 4.95 5.80
N ALA A 98 3.32 5.95 4.97
CA ALA A 98 3.87 6.05 3.62
C ALA A 98 5.38 6.35 3.62
N ILE A 99 5.84 7.19 4.56
CA ILE A 99 7.27 7.47 4.74
C ILE A 99 8.02 6.21 5.21
N GLN A 100 7.47 5.46 6.17
CA GLN A 100 8.05 4.20 6.64
C GLN A 100 8.18 3.18 5.51
N LYS A 101 7.11 2.95 4.72
CA LYS A 101 7.15 2.06 3.54
C LYS A 101 8.24 2.46 2.55
N LYS A 102 8.37 3.75 2.22
CA LYS A 102 9.43 4.25 1.33
C LYS A 102 10.84 4.04 1.91
N ARG A 103 11.02 4.09 3.23
CA ARG A 103 12.31 3.84 3.87
C ARG A 103 12.70 2.36 3.79
N VAL A 104 11.76 1.46 4.08
CA VAL A 104 11.97 0.01 3.98
C VAL A 104 12.34 -0.39 2.55
N GLN A 105 11.57 0.06 1.56
CA GLN A 105 11.86 -0.21 0.14
C GLN A 105 13.27 0.26 -0.29
N ARG A 106 13.73 1.41 0.22
CA ARG A 106 15.09 1.88 -0.06
C ARG A 106 16.17 1.04 0.62
N ALA A 107 15.91 0.54 1.82
CA ALA A 107 16.84 -0.36 2.52
C ALA A 107 16.96 -1.69 1.77
N GLU A 108 15.82 -2.30 1.41
CA GLU A 108 15.77 -3.53 0.60
C GLU A 108 16.49 -3.37 -0.73
N HIS A 109 16.32 -2.22 -1.41
CA HIS A 109 17.00 -1.95 -2.68
C HIS A 109 18.52 -1.83 -2.50
N ARG A 110 19.00 -1.22 -1.41
CA ARG A 110 20.44 -1.14 -1.11
C ARG A 110 21.02 -2.52 -0.82
N GLU A 111 20.31 -3.34 -0.07
CA GLU A 111 20.71 -4.70 0.27
C GLU A 111 20.76 -5.58 -0.99
N SER A 112 19.73 -5.51 -1.82
CA SER A 112 19.70 -6.19 -3.12
C SER A 112 20.90 -5.79 -3.99
N LYS A 113 21.22 -4.49 -4.04
CA LYS A 113 22.36 -3.99 -4.82
C LYS A 113 23.70 -4.52 -4.27
N ASN A 114 23.87 -4.52 -2.94
CA ASN A 114 25.09 -5.01 -2.30
C ASN A 114 25.31 -6.50 -2.54
N ILE A 115 24.25 -7.31 -2.43
CA ILE A 115 24.31 -8.77 -2.71
C ILE A 115 24.76 -9.02 -4.16
N VAL A 116 24.19 -8.29 -5.13
CA VAL A 116 24.57 -8.42 -6.55
C VAL A 116 26.04 -8.08 -6.75
N GLU A 117 26.52 -6.98 -6.15
CA GLU A 117 27.92 -6.56 -6.24
C GLU A 117 28.89 -7.59 -5.62
N GLN A 118 28.51 -8.20 -4.49
CA GLN A 118 29.28 -9.25 -3.84
C GLN A 118 29.33 -10.55 -4.67
N LEU A 119 28.23 -10.92 -5.33
CA LEU A 119 28.17 -12.10 -6.19
C LEU A 119 29.06 -11.96 -7.43
N LEU A 120 29.07 -10.78 -8.05
CA LEU A 120 29.93 -10.50 -9.21
C LEU A 120 31.41 -10.65 -8.83
N THR A 121 31.83 -10.00 -7.75
CA THR A 121 33.23 -10.03 -7.28
C THR A 121 33.70 -11.42 -6.81
N THR A 122 32.84 -12.19 -6.15
CA THR A 122 33.17 -13.58 -5.75
C THR A 122 33.27 -14.52 -6.95
N SER A 123 32.42 -14.36 -7.97
CA SER A 123 32.49 -15.15 -9.19
C SER A 123 33.80 -14.93 -9.96
N GLU A 124 34.23 -13.67 -10.07
CA GLU A 124 35.49 -13.30 -10.72
C GLU A 124 36.70 -13.91 -9.98
N SER A 125 36.73 -13.80 -8.65
CA SER A 125 37.81 -14.35 -7.82
C SER A 125 37.85 -15.89 -7.85
N THR A 126 36.69 -16.53 -7.82
CA THR A 126 36.59 -18.01 -7.90
C THR A 126 37.09 -18.52 -9.25
N THR A 127 36.74 -17.82 -10.34
CA THR A 127 37.19 -18.18 -11.68
C THR A 127 38.70 -18.04 -11.80
N GLN A 128 39.29 -16.95 -11.26
CA GLN A 128 40.74 -16.77 -11.24
C GLN A 128 41.46 -17.87 -10.44
N LEU A 129 40.91 -18.27 -9.29
CA LEU A 129 41.47 -19.37 -8.50
C LEU A 129 41.36 -20.72 -9.22
N GLN A 130 40.23 -21.00 -9.87
CA GLN A 130 40.06 -22.23 -10.64
C GLN A 130 41.04 -22.34 -11.81
N VAL A 131 41.25 -21.26 -12.56
CA VAL A 131 42.24 -21.21 -13.65
C VAL A 131 43.65 -21.49 -13.11
N ARG A 132 44.02 -20.87 -11.99
CA ARG A 132 45.34 -21.08 -11.35
C ARG A 132 45.56 -22.53 -10.90
N VAL A 133 44.54 -23.15 -10.29
CA VAL A 133 44.61 -24.57 -9.86
C VAL A 133 44.74 -25.49 -11.07
N GLN A 134 44.10 -25.19 -12.19
CA GLN A 134 44.21 -25.96 -13.42
C GLN A 134 45.59 -25.85 -14.07
N GLU A 135 46.22 -24.67 -14.05
CA GLU A 135 47.59 -24.47 -14.53
C GLU A 135 48.61 -25.27 -13.69
N GLU A 136 48.48 -25.26 -12.36
CA GLU A 136 49.36 -26.02 -11.47
C GLU A 136 49.18 -27.54 -11.65
N GLN A 137 47.95 -28.03 -11.85
CA GLN A 137 47.70 -29.46 -12.08
C GLN A 137 48.25 -29.97 -13.41
N CYS A 138 48.25 -29.15 -14.47
CA CYS A 138 48.87 -29.50 -15.75
C CYS A 138 50.39 -29.69 -15.62
N SER A 139 51.07 -28.77 -14.92
CA SER A 139 52.53 -28.84 -14.71
C SER A 139 53.00 -30.02 -13.85
N GLN A 140 52.15 -30.53 -12.95
CA GLN A 140 52.46 -31.74 -12.16
C GLN A 140 52.19 -33.05 -12.91
N ALA A 141 51.32 -33.05 -13.93
CA ALA A 141 51.13 -34.21 -14.80
C ALA A 141 52.41 -34.48 -15.63
N ASP A 142 53.08 -33.43 -16.10
CA ASP A 142 54.34 -33.53 -16.85
C ASP A 142 55.49 -34.14 -16.03
N ILE A 143 55.54 -33.91 -14.71
CA ILE A 143 56.60 -34.43 -13.84
C ILE A 143 56.45 -35.95 -13.57
N LYS A 144 55.22 -36.46 -13.56
CA LYS A 144 54.95 -37.89 -13.27
C LYS A 144 55.28 -38.81 -14.44
N ASP A 145 55.17 -38.34 -15.69
CA ASP A 145 55.57 -39.11 -16.87
C ASP A 145 57.10 -39.26 -17.00
N VAL A 146 57.86 -38.26 -16.55
CA VAL A 146 59.34 -38.32 -16.52
C VAL A 146 59.86 -39.33 -15.47
N LEU A 147 59.19 -39.44 -14.32
CA LEU A 147 59.55 -40.39 -13.25
C LEU A 147 59.12 -41.84 -13.52
N SER A 148 58.13 -42.06 -14.40
CA SER A 148 57.73 -43.41 -14.83
C SER A 148 58.72 -44.00 -15.85
N THR A 149 59.29 -43.16 -16.72
CA THR A 149 60.25 -43.56 -17.77
C THR A 149 61.62 -43.97 -17.21
N SER A 150 61.97 -43.53 -16.01
CA SER A 150 63.25 -43.84 -15.34
C SER A 150 63.27 -45.16 -14.57
N LYS A 151 62.16 -45.92 -14.52
CA LYS A 151 62.07 -47.23 -13.84
C LYS A 151 62.19 -48.46 -14.75
N SER A 152 62.39 -48.28 -16.06
CA SER A 152 62.55 -49.39 -17.04
C SER A 152 63.99 -49.62 -17.53
N ILE A 153 65.00 -49.02 -16.89
CA ILE A 153 66.41 -49.31 -17.15
C ILE A 153 66.97 -50.01 -15.92
N GLY A 154 66.71 -51.32 -15.81
CA GLY A 154 67.20 -52.20 -14.75
C GLY A 154 67.12 -53.64 -15.22
#